data_AF-A0A1V0RT41-F1
#
_entry.id   AF-A0A1V0RT41-F1
#
_cell.length_a   1.000
_cell.length_b   1.000
_cell.length_c   1.000
_cell.angle_alpha   90.00
_cell.angle_beta   90.00
_cell.angle_gamma   90.00
#
_symmetry.space_group_name_H-M   'P 1'
#
loop_
_entity.id
_entity.type
_entity.pdbx_description
1 polymer ?
#
loop_
_entity_poly.entity_id
_entity_poly.type
_entity_poly.pdbx_seq_one_letter_code
_entity_poly.pdbx_strand_id
1 'polypeptide(L)'
;MSRLWRRKVLLAKLETTYGTDAAPTGGDAILATDVRLSPMQGQDLDRNLDTPHGGPTGTIPVDLHRTISFKVELAGSGTAGTAPRWGRLLRACGCAETVTVGTSVVYNRVYSNLESVTLHLNIDGTLYAMVGVRGTAAFDVSASGIPYIEFEFTALYVAPADVAVPTADFTGIPDPLAASDANTPVFTIDATPLVMRNFKLSLANRIEAQFLIGEEEVLLDGHENTIEARVRAVALATFNPFTMAATQEKVAVEIEHGKTAGNIVNIAAPRAQMQRPEGLEDGQGRKEWPLRLVPLPTTATAADQWTMTLT
;
A
#
# COMPACT_ATOMS: atom_id res chain seq x y z
N MET A 1 -10.69 -26.31 21.97
CA MET A 1 -11.68 -25.22 21.79
C MET A 1 -11.51 -24.65 20.39
N SER A 2 -12.60 -24.15 19.79
CA SER A 2 -12.54 -23.44 18.50
C SER A 2 -11.72 -22.15 18.62
N ARG A 3 -10.95 -21.81 17.59
CA ARG A 3 -10.17 -20.57 17.52
C ARG A 3 -11.06 -19.37 17.15
N LEU A 4 -10.88 -18.24 17.83
CA LEU A 4 -11.67 -17.03 17.63
C LEU A 4 -11.06 -16.13 16.55
N TRP A 5 -11.72 -16.02 15.39
CA TRP A 5 -11.25 -15.16 14.29
C TRP A 5 -11.06 -13.69 14.68
N ARG A 6 -11.89 -13.14 15.58
CA ARG A 6 -11.76 -11.73 16.00
C ARG A 6 -10.53 -11.44 16.87
N ARG A 7 -9.85 -12.48 17.39
CA ARG A 7 -8.63 -12.34 18.18
C ARG A 7 -7.42 -12.53 17.28
N LYS A 8 -6.89 -11.42 16.76
CA LYS A 8 -5.72 -11.44 15.88
C LYS A 8 -4.68 -10.43 16.32
N VAL A 9 -3.42 -10.74 16.04
CA VAL A 9 -2.29 -9.80 16.15
C VAL A 9 -1.51 -9.87 14.84
N LEU A 10 -1.29 -8.70 14.23
CA LEU A 10 -0.43 -8.54 13.06
C LEU A 10 0.86 -7.84 13.48
N LEU A 11 1.99 -8.49 13.21
CA LEU A 11 3.34 -7.93 13.39
C LEU A 11 4.04 -7.86 12.04
N ALA A 12 4.88 -6.86 11.85
CA ALA A 12 5.64 -6.67 10.63
C ALA A 12 7.06 -6.21 10.97
N LYS A 13 8.09 -6.80 10.37
CA LYS A 13 9.49 -6.41 10.58
C LYS A 13 10.29 -6.56 9.29
N LEU A 14 11.22 -5.65 9.03
CA LEU A 14 12.08 -5.73 7.84
C LEU A 14 13.00 -6.95 7.92
N GLU A 15 13.19 -7.62 6.79
CA GLU A 15 14.12 -8.73 6.67
C GLU A 15 15.55 -8.20 6.46
N THR A 16 16.50 -8.76 7.20
CA THR A 16 17.93 -8.53 6.92
C THR A 16 18.40 -9.36 5.73
N THR A 17 17.79 -10.53 5.53
CA THR A 17 18.06 -11.44 4.42
C THR A 17 16.72 -11.92 3.87
N TYR A 18 16.54 -11.79 2.56
CA TYR A 18 15.30 -12.14 1.89
C TYR A 18 14.86 -13.58 2.22
N GLY A 19 13.58 -13.76 2.56
CA GLY A 19 13.00 -15.07 2.85
C GLY A 19 13.43 -15.67 4.20
N THR A 20 14.12 -14.91 5.04
CA THR A 20 14.51 -15.34 6.40
C THR A 20 13.67 -14.61 7.45
N ASP A 21 13.03 -15.37 8.34
CA ASP A 21 12.17 -14.82 9.40
C ASP A 21 12.94 -13.82 10.28
N ALA A 22 12.51 -12.56 10.28
CA ALA A 22 13.10 -11.48 11.06
C ALA A 22 12.75 -11.53 12.57
N ALA A 23 11.90 -12.47 12.98
CA ALA A 23 11.34 -12.61 14.32
C ALA A 23 10.73 -11.30 14.87
N PRO A 24 9.59 -10.84 14.33
CA PRO A 24 8.83 -9.72 14.88
C PRO A 24 8.47 -9.91 16.35
N THR A 25 8.52 -8.83 17.11
CA THR A 25 8.19 -8.77 18.55
C THR A 25 6.98 -7.88 18.80
N GLY A 26 6.58 -7.69 20.06
CA GLY A 26 5.43 -6.84 20.42
C GLY A 26 5.51 -5.41 19.88
N GLY A 27 6.71 -4.81 19.82
CA GLY A 27 6.93 -3.45 19.28
C GLY A 27 6.74 -3.35 17.76
N ASP A 28 6.71 -4.48 17.06
CA ASP A 28 6.53 -4.58 15.62
C ASP A 28 5.04 -4.68 15.22
N ALA A 29 4.13 -4.39 16.16
CA ALA A 29 2.69 -4.47 15.92
C ALA A 29 2.20 -3.40 14.94
N ILE A 30 1.23 -3.80 14.11
CA ILE A 30 0.52 -2.97 13.13
C ILE A 30 -0.97 -2.94 13.48
N LEU A 31 -1.55 -1.74 13.57
CA LEU A 31 -3.00 -1.57 13.64
C LEU A 31 -3.59 -1.72 12.24
N ALA A 32 -4.07 -2.92 11.94
CA ALA A 32 -4.68 -3.24 10.66
C ALA A 32 -6.19 -3.49 10.80
N THR A 33 -6.95 -3.04 9.80
CA THR A 33 -8.37 -3.35 9.63
C THR A 33 -8.59 -4.15 8.35
N ASP A 34 -9.73 -4.84 8.27
CA ASP A 34 -10.11 -5.69 7.13
C ASP A 34 -9.02 -6.70 6.70
N VAL A 35 -8.41 -7.39 7.69
CA VAL A 35 -7.36 -8.39 7.41
C VAL A 35 -7.94 -9.63 6.76
N ARG A 36 -7.52 -9.89 5.52
CA ARG A 36 -7.88 -11.05 4.68
C ARG A 36 -6.62 -11.83 4.35
N LEU A 37 -6.61 -13.12 4.69
CA LEU A 37 -5.49 -14.03 4.45
C LEU A 37 -5.94 -15.17 3.54
N SER A 38 -5.19 -15.43 2.48
CA SER A 38 -5.20 -16.70 1.77
C SER A 38 -4.04 -17.55 2.31
N PRO A 39 -4.31 -18.55 3.18
CA PRO A 39 -3.26 -19.20 3.96
C PRO A 39 -2.36 -20.14 3.16
N MET A 40 -2.82 -20.61 2.01
CA MET A 40 -2.09 -21.51 1.12
C MET A 40 -2.70 -21.40 -0.28
N GLN A 41 -2.03 -20.67 -1.16
CA GLN A 41 -2.30 -20.65 -2.60
C GLN A 41 -1.23 -21.48 -3.32
N GLY A 42 -1.53 -21.95 -4.52
CA GLY A 42 -0.63 -22.77 -5.33
C GLY A 42 -1.40 -23.50 -6.42
N GLN A 43 -0.74 -24.49 -7.02
CA GLN A 43 -1.35 -25.38 -8.02
C GLN A 43 -1.32 -26.82 -7.54
N ASP A 44 -2.31 -27.60 -7.95
CA ASP A 44 -2.33 -29.05 -7.71
C ASP A 44 -2.02 -29.79 -9.00
N LEU A 45 -0.90 -30.52 -9.01
CA LEU A 45 -0.54 -31.41 -10.13
C LEU A 45 -1.21 -32.76 -9.95
N ASP A 46 -1.92 -33.24 -10.96
CA ASP A 46 -2.42 -34.62 -10.97
C ASP A 46 -1.26 -35.60 -11.26
N ARG A 47 -1.24 -36.70 -10.52
CA ARG A 47 -0.27 -37.78 -10.73
C ARG A 47 -0.63 -38.66 -11.92
N ASN A 48 -1.89 -38.63 -12.38
CA ASN A 48 -2.41 -39.34 -13.55
C ASN A 48 -1.88 -40.79 -13.67
N LEU A 49 -1.96 -41.54 -12.57
CA LEU A 49 -1.43 -42.91 -12.53
C LEU A 49 -2.44 -43.90 -13.10
N ASP A 50 -1.96 -44.79 -13.96
CA ASP A 50 -2.75 -45.93 -14.42
C ASP A 50 -2.96 -46.92 -13.27
N THR A 51 -4.17 -46.96 -12.73
CA THR A 51 -4.56 -47.92 -11.69
C THR A 51 -5.44 -49.02 -12.29
N PRO A 52 -5.32 -50.29 -11.85
CA PRO A 52 -6.17 -51.39 -12.34
C PRO A 52 -7.68 -51.19 -12.15
N HIS A 53 -8.06 -50.20 -11.34
CA HIS A 53 -9.45 -49.88 -11.00
C HIS A 53 -9.96 -48.60 -11.70
N GLY A 54 -9.13 -47.93 -12.51
CA GLY A 54 -9.52 -46.73 -13.27
C GLY A 54 -10.01 -45.55 -12.43
N GLY A 55 -9.58 -45.47 -11.16
CA GLY A 55 -10.04 -44.47 -10.20
C GLY A 55 -9.17 -43.20 -10.17
N PRO A 56 -9.65 -42.13 -9.49
CA PRO A 56 -8.90 -40.88 -9.35
C PRO A 56 -7.60 -41.10 -8.56
N THR A 57 -6.56 -40.37 -8.95
CA THR A 57 -5.24 -40.39 -8.29
C THR A 57 -5.04 -39.15 -7.43
N GLY A 58 -4.20 -39.26 -6.41
CA GLY A 58 -3.88 -38.12 -5.54
C GLY A 58 -3.13 -37.02 -6.31
N THR A 59 -3.22 -35.79 -5.81
CA THR A 59 -2.53 -34.61 -6.36
C THR A 59 -1.28 -34.25 -5.54
N ILE A 60 -0.40 -33.44 -6.14
CA ILE A 60 0.80 -32.89 -5.50
C ILE A 60 0.71 -31.35 -5.53
N PRO A 61 0.69 -30.66 -4.38
CA PRO A 61 0.70 -29.21 -4.36
C PRO A 61 2.08 -28.67 -4.74
N VAL A 62 2.10 -27.67 -5.62
CA VAL A 62 3.29 -26.93 -6.07
C VAL A 62 3.04 -25.42 -6.02
N ASP A 63 4.10 -24.63 -6.13
CA ASP A 63 4.05 -23.16 -6.15
C ASP A 63 3.33 -22.56 -4.93
N LEU A 64 3.59 -23.15 -3.75
CA LEU A 64 2.92 -22.77 -2.52
C LEU A 64 3.33 -21.38 -2.07
N HIS A 65 2.35 -20.51 -1.89
CA HIS A 65 2.55 -19.13 -1.45
C HIS A 65 1.38 -18.61 -0.62
N ARG A 66 1.55 -17.42 -0.06
CA ARG A 66 0.51 -16.73 0.70
C ARG A 66 0.22 -15.37 0.13
N THR A 67 -1.03 -14.96 0.24
CA THR A 67 -1.45 -13.59 -0.03
C THR A 67 -2.19 -13.04 1.18
N ILE A 68 -1.90 -11.79 1.52
CA ILE A 68 -2.58 -11.08 2.61
C ILE A 68 -2.90 -9.65 2.16
N SER A 69 -4.11 -9.21 2.46
CA SER A 69 -4.52 -7.82 2.27
C SER A 69 -5.14 -7.26 3.54
N PHE A 70 -4.90 -5.98 3.78
CA PHE A 70 -5.41 -5.24 4.92
C PHE A 70 -5.26 -3.74 4.70
N LYS A 71 -5.92 -2.94 5.54
CA LYS A 71 -5.80 -1.48 5.53
C LYS A 71 -5.16 -0.99 6.83
N VAL A 72 -4.35 0.04 6.74
CA VAL A 72 -3.79 0.76 7.89
C VAL A 72 -4.22 2.21 7.78
N GLU A 73 -4.58 2.83 8.89
CA GLU A 73 -4.97 4.24 8.93
C GLU A 73 -3.76 5.13 8.56
N LEU A 74 -3.97 6.11 7.69
CA LEU A 74 -2.93 7.04 7.25
C LEU A 74 -2.74 8.13 8.32
N ALA A 75 -2.03 7.77 9.38
CA ALA A 75 -1.56 8.67 10.43
C ALA A 75 -0.02 8.66 10.49
N GLY A 76 0.58 9.78 10.88
CA GLY A 76 2.02 9.84 11.10
C GLY A 76 2.48 9.08 12.36
N SER A 77 3.73 9.28 12.75
CA SER A 77 4.30 8.66 13.96
C SER A 77 3.99 9.44 15.24
N GLY A 78 3.42 10.66 15.11
CA GLY A 78 3.21 11.58 16.23
C GLY A 78 4.46 12.34 16.66
N THR A 79 5.62 12.09 16.05
CA THR A 79 6.87 12.83 16.31
C THR A 79 7.61 13.14 15.00
N ALA A 80 7.92 14.41 14.74
CA ALA A 80 8.63 14.82 13.54
C ALA A 80 9.97 14.10 13.38
N GLY A 81 10.27 13.67 12.15
CA GLY A 81 11.49 12.91 11.85
C GLY A 81 11.56 11.52 12.48
N THR A 82 10.41 10.94 12.88
CA THR A 82 10.29 9.52 13.28
C THR A 82 9.43 8.78 12.28
N ALA A 83 9.89 7.64 11.78
CA ALA A 83 9.16 6.85 10.79
C ALA A 83 7.87 6.26 11.41
N PRO A 84 6.72 6.35 10.72
CA PRO A 84 5.50 5.69 11.15
C PRO A 84 5.67 4.16 11.10
N ARG A 85 4.91 3.44 11.93
CA ARG A 85 5.03 1.97 12.01
C ARG A 85 4.69 1.28 10.69
N TRP A 86 3.79 1.83 9.89
CA TRP A 86 3.48 1.29 8.55
C TRP A 86 4.58 1.58 7.51
N GLY A 87 5.60 2.39 7.81
CA GLY A 87 6.69 2.73 6.91
C GLY A 87 7.43 1.50 6.36
N ARG A 88 7.66 0.50 7.21
CA ARG A 88 8.23 -0.81 6.80
C ARG A 88 7.39 -1.55 5.77
N LEU A 89 6.07 -1.38 5.79
CA LEU A 89 5.18 -1.98 4.80
C LEU A 89 5.33 -1.29 3.44
N LEU A 90 5.45 0.04 3.41
CA LEU A 90 5.77 0.76 2.17
C LEU A 90 7.14 0.40 1.60
N ARG A 91 8.13 0.11 2.47
CA ARG A 91 9.45 -0.38 2.03
C ARG A 91 9.35 -1.72 1.29
N ALA A 92 8.52 -2.64 1.79
CA ALA A 92 8.17 -3.88 1.07
C ALA A 92 7.32 -3.67 -0.20
N CYS A 93 6.76 -2.47 -0.39
CA CYS A 93 6.15 -2.03 -1.64
C CYS A 93 7.15 -1.32 -2.57
N GLY A 94 8.46 -1.46 -2.32
CA GLY A 94 9.53 -0.89 -3.14
C GLY A 94 9.67 0.62 -2.99
N CYS A 95 9.51 1.15 -1.78
CA CYS A 95 9.81 2.55 -1.46
C CYS A 95 11.08 2.64 -0.59
N ALA A 96 11.89 3.68 -0.78
CA ALA A 96 12.90 4.06 0.20
C ALA A 96 12.26 4.86 1.33
N GLU A 97 12.89 4.84 2.50
CA GLU A 97 12.59 5.68 3.64
C GLU A 97 13.82 6.52 3.98
N THR A 98 13.72 7.84 3.87
CA THR A 98 14.78 8.77 4.22
C THR A 98 14.36 9.60 5.42
N VAL A 99 15.02 9.39 6.56
CA VAL A 99 14.70 10.07 7.82
C VAL A 99 15.65 11.25 8.03
N THR A 100 15.10 12.44 8.14
CA THR A 100 15.78 13.63 8.67
C THR A 100 15.33 13.82 10.11
N VAL A 101 16.16 13.41 11.06
CA VAL A 101 15.84 13.40 12.50
C VAL A 101 15.33 14.76 12.96
N GLY A 102 14.20 14.76 13.66
CA GLY A 102 13.54 15.96 14.19
C GLY A 102 12.85 16.84 13.14
N THR A 103 12.91 16.48 11.86
CA THR A 103 12.39 17.31 10.77
C THR A 103 11.36 16.56 9.93
N SER A 104 11.74 15.46 9.27
CA SER A 104 10.86 14.80 8.31
C SER A 104 11.23 13.34 8.04
N VAL A 105 10.27 12.61 7.48
CA VAL A 105 10.50 11.29 6.88
C VAL A 105 9.96 11.32 5.45
N VAL A 106 10.79 11.00 4.48
CA VAL A 106 10.43 11.02 3.06
C VAL A 106 10.38 9.58 2.53
N TYR A 107 9.29 9.27 1.82
CA TYR A 107 9.13 8.05 1.04
C TYR A 107 9.05 8.39 -0.44
N ASN A 108 9.81 7.65 -1.23
CA ASN A 108 9.82 7.74 -2.68
C ASN A 108 10.15 6.35 -3.26
N ARG A 109 9.91 6.16 -4.54
CA ARG A 109 10.17 4.88 -5.22
C ARG A 109 11.67 4.54 -5.19
N VAL A 110 11.98 3.24 -5.19
CA VAL A 110 13.31 2.72 -5.55
C VAL A 110 13.18 1.61 -6.60
N TYR A 111 14.24 1.44 -7.39
CA TYR A 111 14.29 0.46 -8.49
C TYR A 111 15.26 -0.69 -8.25
N SER A 112 16.05 -0.61 -7.18
CA SER A 112 17.04 -1.61 -6.79
C SER A 112 17.13 -1.71 -5.28
N ASN A 113 17.76 -2.77 -4.78
CA ASN A 113 17.84 -3.08 -3.35
C ASN A 113 16.44 -3.13 -2.71
N LEU A 114 15.50 -3.79 -3.40
CA LEU A 114 14.12 -3.90 -2.98
C LEU A 114 14.03 -4.74 -1.71
N GLU A 115 13.57 -4.10 -0.65
CA GLU A 115 13.46 -4.71 0.66
C GLU A 115 12.23 -5.59 0.76
N SER A 116 12.27 -6.52 1.71
CA SER A 116 11.15 -7.40 2.07
C SER A 116 10.88 -7.26 3.57
N VAL A 117 9.68 -7.67 3.97
CA VAL A 117 9.30 -7.78 5.38
C VAL A 117 8.95 -9.22 5.72
N THR A 118 9.07 -9.56 6.99
CA THR A 118 8.38 -10.69 7.59
C THR A 118 7.06 -10.17 8.18
N LEU A 119 5.95 -10.84 7.86
CA LEU A 119 4.65 -10.62 8.48
C LEU A 119 4.28 -11.82 9.35
N HIS A 120 3.87 -11.57 10.59
CA HIS A 120 3.32 -12.58 11.48
C HIS A 120 1.86 -12.23 11.77
N LEU A 121 0.93 -13.06 11.28
CA LEU A 121 -0.47 -12.98 11.67
C LEU A 121 -0.78 -14.12 12.65
N ASN A 122 -0.94 -13.81 13.93
CA ASN A 122 -1.42 -14.77 14.92
C ASN A 122 -2.94 -14.65 15.06
N ILE A 123 -3.66 -15.77 14.93
CA ILE A 123 -5.11 -15.85 15.12
C ILE A 123 -5.40 -16.83 16.25
N ASP A 124 -5.72 -16.29 17.43
CA ASP A 124 -6.07 -17.02 18.66
C ASP A 124 -5.14 -18.20 19.01
N GLY A 125 -3.84 -18.06 18.74
CA GLY A 125 -2.82 -19.07 19.06
C GLY A 125 -2.29 -19.86 17.86
N THR A 126 -2.76 -19.58 16.64
CA THR A 126 -2.20 -20.14 15.40
C THR A 126 -1.46 -19.03 14.65
N LEU A 127 -0.17 -19.23 14.39
CA LEU A 127 0.69 -18.30 13.67
C LEU A 127 0.74 -18.65 12.18
N TYR A 128 0.41 -17.66 11.35
CA TYR A 128 0.68 -17.63 9.93
C TYR A 128 1.87 -16.70 9.69
N ALA A 129 3.08 -17.27 9.71
CA ALA A 129 4.31 -16.56 9.35
C ALA A 129 4.41 -16.40 7.83
N MET A 130 4.93 -15.28 7.38
CA MET A 130 5.10 -14.93 5.96
C MET A 130 6.46 -14.26 5.84
N VAL A 131 7.33 -14.80 4.99
CA VAL A 131 8.68 -14.30 4.74
C VAL A 131 8.83 -13.93 3.26
N GLY A 132 9.86 -13.15 2.94
CA GLY A 132 10.08 -12.66 1.58
C GLY A 132 8.93 -11.79 1.07
N VAL A 133 8.21 -11.11 1.97
CA VAL A 133 6.97 -10.42 1.65
C VAL A 133 7.25 -9.16 0.83
N ARG A 134 6.63 -9.07 -0.36
CA ARG A 134 6.60 -7.88 -1.20
C ARG A 134 5.19 -7.65 -1.73
N GLY A 135 4.85 -6.41 -2.07
CA GLY A 135 3.47 -6.05 -2.36
C GLY A 135 3.26 -4.71 -3.05
N THR A 136 2.01 -4.28 -3.06
CA THR A 136 1.56 -2.99 -3.56
C THR A 136 0.81 -2.23 -2.47
N ALA A 137 0.72 -0.90 -2.63
CA ALA A 137 -0.01 -0.03 -1.73
C ALA A 137 -0.89 0.95 -2.52
N ALA A 138 -1.99 1.41 -1.90
CA ALA A 138 -2.77 2.54 -2.39
C ALA A 138 -3.17 3.45 -1.24
N PHE A 139 -2.94 4.75 -1.39
CA PHE A 139 -3.35 5.78 -0.44
C PHE A 139 -4.75 6.26 -0.83
N ASP A 140 -5.71 6.20 0.09
CA ASP A 140 -7.08 6.67 -0.12
C ASP A 140 -7.41 7.77 0.88
N VAL A 141 -7.76 8.95 0.35
CA VAL A 141 -8.19 10.12 1.13
C VAL A 141 -9.57 10.52 0.63
N SER A 142 -10.61 10.08 1.35
CA SER A 142 -12.01 10.33 1.01
C SER A 142 -12.65 11.32 1.99
N ALA A 143 -13.32 12.36 1.48
CA ALA A 143 -13.93 13.40 2.30
C ALA A 143 -14.94 12.83 3.31
N SER A 144 -14.88 13.32 4.56
CA SER A 144 -15.65 12.82 5.72
C SER A 144 -15.35 11.35 6.11
N GLY A 145 -14.28 10.76 5.57
CA GLY A 145 -13.79 9.43 5.93
C GLY A 145 -12.46 9.49 6.69
N ILE A 146 -12.03 8.33 7.18
CA ILE A 146 -10.67 8.12 7.69
C ILE A 146 -9.77 7.79 6.48
N PRO A 147 -8.65 8.49 6.28
CA PRO A 147 -7.67 8.13 5.27
C PRO A 147 -6.99 6.78 5.56
N TYR A 148 -6.78 5.96 4.52
CA TYR A 148 -6.17 4.64 4.65
C TYR A 148 -5.03 4.43 3.65
N ILE A 149 -4.09 3.56 4.03
CA ILE A 149 -3.21 2.86 3.11
C ILE A 149 -3.72 1.44 2.98
N GLU A 150 -4.12 1.06 1.77
CA GLU A 150 -4.54 -0.30 1.42
C GLU A 150 -3.31 -1.08 0.96
N PHE A 151 -3.01 -2.19 1.63
CA PHE A 151 -1.89 -3.05 1.30
C PHE A 151 -2.37 -4.40 0.74
N GLU A 152 -1.67 -4.88 -0.27
CA GLU A 152 -1.79 -6.23 -0.79
C GLU A 152 -0.40 -6.82 -0.97
N PHE A 153 -0.18 -7.95 -0.31
CA PHE A 153 1.12 -8.60 -0.20
C PHE A 153 1.08 -10.05 -0.66
N THR A 154 2.16 -10.47 -1.29
CA THR A 154 2.47 -11.87 -1.59
C THR A 154 3.72 -12.28 -0.80
N ALA A 155 3.75 -13.52 -0.36
CA ALA A 155 4.79 -14.05 0.51
C ALA A 155 5.14 -15.50 0.18
N LEU A 156 6.38 -15.90 0.50
CA LEU A 156 6.79 -17.29 0.49
C LEU A 156 6.02 -18.07 1.57
N TYR A 157 5.75 -19.34 1.27
CA TYR A 157 4.98 -20.20 2.17
C TYR A 157 5.81 -20.69 3.36
N VAL A 158 5.28 -20.48 4.57
CA VAL A 158 5.82 -21.07 5.82
C VAL A 158 4.70 -21.83 6.49
N ALA A 159 4.89 -23.12 6.82
CA ALA A 159 3.83 -23.91 7.44
C ALA A 159 3.25 -23.22 8.70
N PRO A 160 1.91 -23.14 8.86
CA PRO A 160 1.33 -22.58 10.08
C PRO A 160 1.77 -23.38 11.31
N ALA A 161 1.94 -22.71 12.44
CA ALA A 161 2.33 -23.33 13.70
C ALA A 161 1.47 -22.85 14.86
N ASP A 162 1.25 -23.69 15.87
CA ASP A 162 0.65 -23.25 17.12
C ASP A 162 1.68 -22.46 17.93
N VAL A 163 1.40 -21.18 18.15
CA VAL A 163 2.27 -20.23 18.86
C VAL A 163 1.40 -19.35 19.73
N ALA A 164 1.81 -19.15 20.99
CA ALA A 164 1.10 -18.28 21.91
C ALA A 164 0.86 -16.89 21.30
N VAL A 165 -0.32 -16.30 21.58
CA VAL A 165 -0.66 -14.96 21.09
C VAL A 165 0.39 -13.97 21.62
N PRO A 166 1.12 -13.27 20.75
CA PRO A 166 2.15 -12.32 21.20
C PRO A 166 1.50 -11.14 21.91
N THR A 167 2.21 -10.56 22.88
CA THR A 167 1.80 -9.31 23.52
C THR A 167 2.14 -8.15 22.60
N ALA A 168 1.15 -7.67 21.85
CA ALA A 168 1.30 -6.52 20.95
C ALA A 168 1.39 -5.21 21.76
N ASP A 169 2.31 -4.33 21.34
CA ASP A 169 2.41 -2.98 21.86
C ASP A 169 1.91 -2.00 20.80
N PHE A 170 0.83 -1.27 21.10
CA PHE A 170 0.25 -0.23 20.24
C PHE A 170 0.49 1.19 20.79
N THR A 171 1.38 1.34 21.78
CA THR A 171 1.70 2.65 22.33
C THR A 171 2.39 3.54 21.30
N GLY A 172 2.11 4.84 21.37
CA GLY A 172 2.71 5.83 20.47
C GLY A 172 2.18 5.81 19.04
N ILE A 173 1.06 5.12 18.77
CA ILE A 173 0.34 5.24 17.49
C ILE A 173 -0.75 6.31 17.67
N PRO A 174 -0.67 7.45 16.97
CA PRO A 174 -1.71 8.48 17.06
C PRO A 174 -3.02 8.03 16.44
N ASP A 175 -4.15 8.52 16.98
CA ASP A 175 -5.45 8.36 16.35
C ASP A 175 -5.48 9.10 15.00
N PRO A 176 -6.18 8.57 13.98
CA PRO A 176 -6.25 9.22 12.68
C PRO A 176 -7.15 10.47 12.72
N LEU A 177 -6.88 11.39 11.80
CA LEU A 177 -7.76 12.54 11.56
C LEU A 177 -8.71 12.22 10.41
N ALA A 178 -9.98 12.60 10.55
CA ALA A 178 -10.91 12.52 9.43
C ALA A 178 -10.52 13.51 8.33
N ALA A 179 -10.57 13.10 7.07
CA ALA A 179 -10.35 13.97 5.91
C ALA A 179 -11.48 15.00 5.82
N SER A 180 -11.15 16.25 6.16
CA SER A 180 -12.05 17.39 6.18
C SER A 180 -11.29 18.64 5.77
N ASP A 181 -11.98 19.70 5.40
CA ASP A 181 -11.34 20.99 5.04
C ASP A 181 -10.34 21.47 6.10
N ALA A 182 -10.68 21.25 7.37
CA ALA A 182 -9.79 21.62 8.47
C ALA A 182 -8.52 20.76 8.53
N ASN A 183 -8.62 19.44 8.27
CA ASN A 183 -7.52 18.48 8.44
C ASN A 183 -6.79 18.15 7.13
N THR A 184 -7.30 18.58 5.98
CA THR A 184 -6.71 18.39 4.65
C THR A 184 -6.64 19.76 3.96
N PRO A 185 -5.76 20.66 4.44
CA PRO A 185 -5.76 22.07 4.04
C PRO A 185 -5.26 22.31 2.61
N VAL A 186 -4.52 21.36 2.03
CA VAL A 186 -3.95 21.48 0.69
C VAL A 186 -4.49 20.37 -0.18
N PHE A 187 -5.12 20.76 -1.29
CA PHE A 187 -5.31 19.91 -2.46
C PHE A 187 -5.25 20.77 -3.72
N THR A 188 -4.22 20.57 -4.54
CA THR A 188 -4.04 21.33 -5.77
C THR A 188 -3.70 20.42 -6.94
N ILE A 189 -4.16 20.82 -8.13
CA ILE A 189 -3.72 20.28 -9.41
C ILE A 189 -3.30 21.48 -10.26
N ASP A 190 -2.08 21.45 -10.80
CA ASP A 190 -1.48 22.58 -11.53
C ASP A 190 -1.46 23.89 -10.71
N ALA A 191 -1.10 23.78 -9.43
CA ALA A 191 -1.20 24.86 -8.43
C ALA A 191 -2.59 25.50 -8.28
N THR A 192 -3.63 24.91 -8.90
CA THR A 192 -5.01 25.37 -8.81
C THR A 192 -5.71 24.62 -7.67
N PRO A 193 -6.21 25.32 -6.63
CA PRO A 193 -6.95 24.66 -5.56
C PRO A 193 -8.31 24.17 -6.08
N LEU A 194 -8.63 22.91 -5.79
CA LEU A 194 -9.88 22.28 -6.22
C LEU A 194 -10.62 21.70 -5.02
N VAL A 195 -11.96 21.67 -5.10
CA VAL A 195 -12.77 21.01 -4.06
C VAL A 195 -12.85 19.52 -4.37
N MET A 196 -12.18 18.72 -3.55
CA MET A 196 -12.05 17.27 -3.66
C MET A 196 -13.19 16.53 -2.95
N ARG A 197 -13.66 15.43 -3.55
CA ARG A 197 -14.46 14.39 -2.89
C ARG A 197 -13.59 13.22 -2.45
N ASN A 198 -12.71 12.75 -3.31
CA ASN A 198 -11.73 11.73 -2.98
C ASN A 198 -10.43 11.95 -3.76
N PHE A 199 -9.37 11.38 -3.22
CA PHE A 199 -8.07 11.25 -3.84
C PHE A 199 -7.56 9.84 -3.59
N LYS A 200 -7.04 9.20 -4.63
CA LYS A 200 -6.37 7.91 -4.54
C LYS A 200 -5.06 7.95 -5.30
N LEU A 201 -3.96 7.61 -4.63
CA LEU A 201 -2.68 7.30 -5.28
C LEU A 201 -2.46 5.79 -5.18
N SER A 202 -2.48 5.09 -6.31
CA SER A 202 -2.17 3.66 -6.37
C SER A 202 -0.75 3.47 -6.87
N LEU A 203 0.05 2.69 -6.12
CA LEU A 203 1.38 2.31 -6.59
C LEU A 203 1.30 1.30 -7.73
N ALA A 204 0.31 0.40 -7.67
CA ALA A 204 0.05 -0.61 -8.70
C ALA A 204 1.34 -1.36 -9.11
N ASN A 205 2.06 -1.88 -8.11
CA ASN A 205 3.24 -2.72 -8.36
C ASN A 205 2.82 -4.04 -9.01
N ARG A 206 3.61 -4.51 -9.97
CA ARG A 206 3.51 -5.86 -10.53
C ARG A 206 4.28 -6.81 -9.62
N ILE A 207 3.56 -7.71 -8.95
CA ILE A 207 4.10 -8.70 -8.02
C ILE A 207 3.92 -10.09 -8.63
N GLU A 208 5.01 -10.85 -8.73
CA GLU A 208 5.02 -12.19 -9.29
C GLU A 208 5.71 -13.16 -8.33
N ALA A 209 5.09 -14.29 -8.06
CA ALA A 209 5.69 -15.35 -7.26
C ALA A 209 6.36 -16.36 -8.21
N GLN A 210 7.69 -16.45 -8.13
CA GLN A 210 8.51 -17.33 -8.94
C GLN A 210 9.06 -18.46 -8.07
N PHE A 211 8.69 -19.70 -8.38
CA PHE A 211 9.10 -20.90 -7.66
C PHE A 211 9.98 -21.77 -8.56
N LEU A 212 11.18 -21.28 -8.86
CA LEU A 212 12.12 -21.96 -9.75
C LEU A 212 12.99 -22.94 -8.95
N ILE A 213 13.50 -23.97 -9.64
CA ILE A 213 14.43 -24.91 -9.01
C ILE A 213 15.74 -24.17 -8.68
N GLY A 214 16.02 -24.01 -7.39
CA GLY A 214 17.21 -23.33 -6.88
C GLY A 214 16.98 -21.89 -6.40
N GLU A 215 15.81 -21.31 -6.67
CA GLU A 215 15.46 -19.96 -6.23
C GLU A 215 13.93 -19.78 -6.16
N GLU A 216 13.42 -19.43 -4.99
CA GLU A 216 12.02 -19.03 -4.79
C GLU A 216 11.98 -17.56 -4.39
N GLU A 217 11.26 -16.74 -5.15
CA GLU A 217 11.20 -15.30 -4.95
C GLU A 217 9.80 -14.74 -5.23
N VAL A 218 9.37 -13.80 -4.39
CA VAL A 218 8.32 -12.84 -4.69
C VAL A 218 8.97 -11.63 -5.36
N LEU A 219 8.95 -11.63 -6.69
CA LEU A 219 9.53 -10.60 -7.53
C LEU A 219 8.61 -9.38 -7.59
N LEU A 220 9.20 -8.19 -7.50
CA LEU A 220 8.55 -6.92 -7.80
C LEU A 220 9.19 -6.39 -9.09
N ASP A 221 8.49 -6.57 -10.21
CA ASP A 221 9.07 -6.42 -11.57
C ASP A 221 8.74 -5.07 -12.22
N GLY A 222 7.73 -4.36 -11.72
CA GLY A 222 7.32 -3.09 -12.29
C GLY A 222 6.22 -2.40 -11.50
N HIS A 223 5.73 -1.29 -12.04
CA HIS A 223 4.64 -0.52 -11.44
C HIS A 223 3.96 0.37 -12.47
N GLU A 224 2.68 0.68 -12.23
CA GLU A 224 1.88 1.59 -13.05
C GLU A 224 1.19 2.61 -12.14
N ASN A 225 1.97 3.56 -11.58
CA ASN A 225 1.41 4.53 -10.64
C ASN A 225 0.27 5.31 -11.27
N THR A 226 -0.83 5.46 -10.52
CA THR A 226 -2.01 6.21 -10.97
C THR A 226 -2.52 7.10 -9.84
N ILE A 227 -2.89 8.32 -10.20
CA ILE A 227 -3.63 9.24 -9.35
C ILE A 227 -5.05 9.34 -9.88
N GLU A 228 -6.01 9.14 -9.00
CA GLU A 228 -7.42 9.36 -9.28
C GLU A 228 -7.97 10.38 -8.28
N ALA A 229 -8.65 11.40 -8.78
CA ALA A 229 -9.26 12.42 -7.93
C ALA A 229 -10.62 12.81 -8.50
N ARG A 230 -11.65 12.74 -7.65
CA ARG A 230 -12.97 13.26 -7.99
C ARG A 230 -13.09 14.66 -7.42
N VAL A 231 -13.26 15.65 -8.29
CA VAL A 231 -13.28 17.07 -7.90
C VAL A 231 -14.54 17.75 -8.42
N ARG A 232 -15.01 18.79 -7.72
CA ARG A 232 -16.09 19.63 -8.24
C ARG A 232 -15.61 20.37 -9.48
N ALA A 233 -16.43 20.33 -10.52
CA ALA A 233 -16.14 21.05 -11.74
C ALA A 233 -16.16 22.57 -11.50
N VAL A 234 -15.12 23.25 -11.97
CA VAL A 234 -15.02 24.71 -12.01
C VAL A 234 -15.20 25.22 -13.44
N ALA A 235 -15.16 26.53 -13.65
CA ALA A 235 -15.16 27.09 -15.00
C ALA A 235 -13.92 26.61 -15.77
N LEU A 236 -14.07 26.29 -17.06
CA LEU A 236 -12.94 25.86 -17.91
C LEU A 236 -11.86 26.94 -18.05
N ALA A 237 -12.20 28.21 -17.84
CA ALA A 237 -11.21 29.29 -17.77
C ALA A 237 -10.32 29.22 -16.52
N THR A 238 -10.78 28.54 -15.46
CA THR A 238 -10.03 28.32 -14.22
C THR A 238 -9.20 27.04 -14.32
N PHE A 239 -9.81 25.95 -14.77
CA PHE A 239 -9.14 24.65 -14.92
C PHE A 239 -9.80 23.87 -16.06
N ASN A 240 -9.03 23.56 -17.10
CA ASN A 240 -9.51 22.84 -18.28
C ASN A 240 -8.83 21.47 -18.44
N PRO A 241 -9.36 20.41 -17.80
CA PRO A 241 -8.76 19.09 -17.87
C PRO A 241 -8.83 18.48 -19.28
N PHE A 242 -9.76 18.95 -20.14
CA PHE A 242 -9.93 18.44 -21.50
C PHE A 242 -8.81 18.91 -22.42
N THR A 243 -8.46 20.20 -22.35
CA THR A 243 -7.33 20.74 -23.10
C THR A 243 -6.03 20.12 -22.60
N MET A 244 -5.83 20.09 -21.28
CA MET A 244 -4.66 19.45 -20.66
C MET A 244 -4.47 17.99 -21.11
N ALA A 245 -5.56 17.21 -21.15
CA ALA A 245 -5.50 15.83 -21.63
C ALA A 245 -5.18 15.75 -23.14
N ALA A 246 -5.78 16.61 -23.96
CA ALA A 246 -5.56 16.62 -25.41
C ALA A 246 -4.13 17.03 -25.79
N THR A 247 -3.52 17.93 -25.01
CA THR A 247 -2.13 18.40 -25.18
C THR A 247 -1.11 17.56 -24.40
N GLN A 248 -1.57 16.55 -23.65
CA GLN A 248 -0.74 15.68 -22.80
C GLN A 248 0.09 16.50 -21.78
N GLU A 249 -0.53 17.52 -21.20
CA GLU A 249 0.08 18.36 -20.19
C GLU A 249 0.44 17.57 -18.94
N LYS A 250 1.56 17.97 -18.34
CA LYS A 250 2.14 17.35 -17.15
C LYS A 250 2.12 18.39 -16.05
N VAL A 251 1.28 18.16 -15.05
CA VAL A 251 0.95 19.13 -14.00
C VAL A 251 1.36 18.59 -12.63
N ALA A 252 1.63 19.48 -11.70
CA ALA A 252 1.87 19.08 -10.31
C ALA A 252 0.54 18.71 -9.65
N VAL A 253 0.55 17.68 -8.80
CA VAL A 253 -0.55 17.34 -7.89
C VAL A 253 0.00 17.30 -6.47
N GLU A 254 -0.70 17.92 -5.54
CA GLU A 254 -0.30 17.96 -4.14
C GLU A 254 -1.51 17.79 -3.23
N ILE A 255 -1.37 16.96 -2.19
CA ILE A 255 -2.33 16.83 -1.11
C ILE A 255 -1.60 16.78 0.23
N GLU A 256 -2.04 17.62 1.18
CA GLU A 256 -1.55 17.60 2.55
C GLU A 256 -2.68 17.22 3.49
N HIS A 257 -2.42 16.26 4.37
CA HIS A 257 -3.32 15.82 5.42
C HIS A 257 -2.62 15.84 6.77
N GLY A 258 -3.20 16.53 7.76
CA GLY A 258 -2.64 16.69 9.09
C GLY A 258 -2.58 18.14 9.53
N LYS A 259 -2.18 18.36 10.79
CA LYS A 259 -2.09 19.71 11.41
C LYS A 259 -0.88 19.87 12.32
N THR A 260 -0.45 18.79 12.94
CA THR A 260 0.58 18.79 13.98
C THR A 260 1.81 18.10 13.42
N ALA A 261 2.98 18.70 13.65
CA ALA A 261 4.25 18.07 13.31
C ALA A 261 4.34 16.66 13.93
N GLY A 262 4.86 15.71 13.17
CA GLY A 262 4.82 14.27 13.40
C GLY A 262 3.61 13.57 12.78
N ASN A 263 2.60 14.31 12.33
CA ASN A 263 1.33 13.80 11.81
C ASN A 263 0.88 14.47 10.51
N ILE A 264 1.68 15.36 9.93
CA ILE A 264 1.39 15.91 8.61
C ILE A 264 1.93 14.93 7.56
N VAL A 265 1.08 14.54 6.63
CA VAL A 265 1.41 13.70 5.48
C VAL A 265 1.14 14.53 4.22
N ASN A 266 2.21 14.90 3.52
CA ASN A 266 2.13 15.54 2.22
C ASN A 266 2.47 14.51 1.13
N ILE A 267 1.57 14.30 0.17
CA ILE A 267 1.82 13.50 -1.04
C ILE A 267 1.88 14.46 -2.22
N ALA A 268 3.02 14.47 -2.91
CA ALA A 268 3.26 15.31 -4.06
C ALA A 268 3.65 14.45 -5.27
N ALA A 269 3.03 14.72 -6.42
CA ALA A 269 3.47 14.23 -7.72
C ALA A 269 3.82 15.46 -8.56
N PRO A 270 5.10 15.84 -8.67
CA PRO A 270 5.50 17.10 -9.30
C PRO A 270 5.20 17.14 -10.80
N ARG A 271 5.00 15.97 -11.43
CA ARG A 271 4.82 15.86 -12.86
C ARG A 271 3.87 14.72 -13.25
N ALA A 272 2.57 14.92 -13.06
CA ALA A 272 1.54 13.97 -13.42
C ALA A 272 0.87 14.34 -14.75
N GLN A 273 0.85 13.42 -15.72
CA GLN A 273 0.20 13.64 -17.00
C GLN A 273 -1.32 13.50 -16.86
N MET A 274 -2.06 14.54 -17.27
CA MET A 274 -3.53 14.50 -17.30
C MET A 274 -4.01 13.48 -18.34
N GLN A 275 -4.87 12.56 -17.93
CA GLN A 275 -5.54 11.62 -18.83
C GLN A 275 -6.89 12.18 -19.27
N ARG A 276 -7.43 11.62 -20.36
CA ARG A 276 -8.75 12.00 -20.87
C ARG A 276 -9.82 11.77 -19.80
N PRO A 277 -10.60 12.79 -19.40
CA PRO A 277 -11.78 12.59 -18.58
C PRO A 277 -12.80 11.71 -19.33
N GLU A 278 -13.17 10.56 -18.76
CA GLU A 278 -14.03 9.57 -19.44
C GLU A 278 -15.53 9.78 -19.18
N GLY A 279 -15.87 10.52 -18.13
CA GLY A 279 -17.24 10.76 -17.73
C GLY A 279 -17.41 12.04 -16.93
N LEU A 280 -18.67 12.39 -16.70
CA LEU A 280 -19.08 13.44 -15.77
C LEU A 280 -19.98 12.79 -14.72
N GLU A 281 -19.87 13.23 -13.48
CA GLU A 281 -20.62 12.63 -12.39
C GLU A 281 -21.44 13.69 -11.66
N ASP A 282 -22.62 13.32 -11.18
CA ASP A 282 -23.37 14.14 -10.24
C ASP A 282 -22.95 13.78 -8.81
N GLY A 283 -22.50 14.79 -8.07
CA GLY A 283 -22.18 14.70 -6.65
C GLY A 283 -23.05 15.66 -5.86
N GLN A 284 -24.18 15.18 -5.34
CA GLN A 284 -25.13 15.98 -4.55
C GLN A 284 -25.64 17.21 -5.32
N GLY A 285 -26.02 17.03 -6.59
CA GLY A 285 -26.53 18.12 -7.45
C GLY A 285 -25.46 19.06 -7.98
N ARG A 286 -24.17 18.70 -7.86
CA ARG A 286 -23.04 19.43 -8.44
C ARG A 286 -22.33 18.54 -9.45
N LYS A 287 -21.94 19.13 -10.58
CA LYS A 287 -21.09 18.47 -11.57
C LYS A 287 -19.70 18.21 -10.99
N GLU A 288 -19.23 16.98 -11.11
CA GLU A 288 -17.90 16.54 -10.70
C GLU A 288 -17.13 15.95 -11.89
N TRP A 289 -15.81 16.10 -11.86
CA TRP A 289 -14.89 15.47 -12.78
C TRP A 289 -14.17 14.32 -12.07
N PRO A 290 -14.31 13.07 -12.56
CA PRO A 290 -13.38 12.00 -12.25
C PRO A 290 -12.09 12.22 -13.06
N LEU A 291 -11.10 12.84 -12.43
CA LEU A 291 -9.79 13.07 -13.03
C LEU A 291 -8.88 11.87 -12.78
N ARG A 292 -8.13 11.49 -13.81
CA ARG A 292 -7.08 10.47 -13.73
C ARG A 292 -5.79 11.08 -14.23
N LEU A 293 -4.71 10.90 -13.49
CA LEU A 293 -3.38 11.37 -13.85
C LEU A 293 -2.37 10.24 -13.69
N VAL A 294 -1.35 10.24 -14.54
CA VAL A 294 -0.24 9.29 -14.46
C VAL A 294 0.99 10.04 -13.97
N PRO A 295 1.46 9.82 -12.72
CA PRO A 295 2.71 10.35 -12.23
C PRO A 295 3.89 9.88 -13.10
N LEU A 296 4.65 10.83 -13.64
CA LEU A 296 5.81 10.57 -14.47
C LEU A 296 7.07 11.08 -13.76
N PRO A 297 8.22 10.41 -13.96
CA PRO A 297 9.44 10.90 -13.37
C PRO A 297 9.84 12.23 -14.06
N THR A 298 10.47 13.12 -13.29
CA THR A 298 10.89 14.43 -13.83
C THR A 298 12.03 14.26 -14.85
N THR A 299 12.86 13.24 -14.65
CA THR A 299 13.92 12.79 -15.55
C THR A 299 13.80 11.29 -15.80
N ALA A 300 14.51 10.74 -16.78
CA ALA A 300 14.41 9.30 -17.09
C ALA A 300 14.87 8.37 -15.95
N THR A 301 15.66 8.88 -14.99
CA THR A 301 16.25 8.10 -13.89
C THR A 301 15.76 8.53 -12.51
N ALA A 302 14.99 9.62 -12.40
CA ALA A 302 14.50 10.08 -11.12
C ALA A 302 13.40 9.16 -10.59
N ALA A 303 13.52 8.81 -9.32
CA ALA A 303 12.50 8.03 -8.60
C ALA A 303 11.55 8.97 -7.85
N ASP A 304 11.05 9.99 -8.56
CA ASP A 304 10.30 11.14 -8.05
C ASP A 304 8.93 11.30 -8.70
N GLN A 305 8.40 10.22 -9.30
CA GLN A 305 7.03 10.21 -9.84
C GLN A 305 6.04 10.72 -8.79
N TRP A 306 6.23 10.27 -7.55
CA TRP A 306 5.59 10.83 -6.37
C TRP A 306 6.57 10.79 -5.21
N THR A 307 6.37 11.69 -4.26
CA THR A 307 7.03 11.70 -2.96
C THR A 307 5.97 11.84 -1.89
N MET A 308 6.19 11.17 -0.77
CA MET A 308 5.41 11.38 0.44
C MET A 308 6.34 11.88 1.53
N THR A 309 6.03 13.04 2.10
CA THR A 309 6.81 13.64 3.18
C THR A 309 5.95 13.69 4.43
N LEU A 310 6.44 13.09 5.51
CA LEU A 310 5.89 13.27 6.85
C LEU A 310 6.68 14.33 7.60
N THR A 311 5.97 15.29 8.20
CA THR A 311 6.53 16.36 9.05
C THR A 311 5.79 16.46 10.35
#